data_AF-G8X4C9-F1
#
_entry.id   AF-G8X4C9-F1
#
_cell.length_a   1.000
_cell.length_b   1.000
_cell.length_c   1.000
_cell.angle_alpha   90.00
_cell.angle_beta   90.00
_cell.angle_gamma   90.00
#
_symmetry.space_group_name_H-M   'P 1'
#
loop_
_entity.id
_entity.type
_entity.pdbx_description
1 polymer ?
#
loop_
_entity_poly.entity_id
_entity_poly.type
_entity_poly.pdbx_seq_one_letter_code
_entity_poly.pdbx_strand_id
1 'polypeptide(L)'
;MKPQSIHNQIEEKIKSLKKGSILFIADFIEFGTAENVKKVLLRLEKKEVLIRLAHGIYLYPKNDKILGTLYPSTEEIAVAIAKRDKARIISTGVQALQQMGLSTQVPMNVVYLTDGAPRKIKVGKRTITFKKTTPKNLTIKDKKLNIVIQGLKELGKDNVDENAKQKIKKVLHQMSIESIKEDSVAAPTWIRNTILELINKD
;
A
#
# COMPACT_ATOMS: atom_id res chain seq x y z
N MET A 1 9.09 -42.79 -8.51
CA MET A 1 9.34 -41.36 -8.86
C MET A 1 10.45 -40.84 -7.96
N LYS A 2 11.49 -40.19 -8.50
CA LYS A 2 12.48 -39.49 -7.65
C LYS A 2 11.78 -38.36 -6.91
N PRO A 3 12.05 -38.11 -5.62
CA PRO A 3 11.48 -36.97 -4.91
C PRO A 3 11.89 -35.70 -5.65
N GLN A 4 10.90 -34.90 -6.03
CA GLN A 4 11.14 -33.64 -6.72
C GLN A 4 11.87 -32.69 -5.76
N SER A 5 12.96 -32.08 -6.21
CA SER A 5 13.71 -31.16 -5.35
C SER A 5 12.85 -29.95 -4.97
N ILE A 6 13.05 -29.41 -3.76
CA ILE A 6 12.39 -28.18 -3.27
C ILE A 6 12.49 -27.05 -4.31
N HIS A 7 13.63 -26.96 -5.01
CA HIS A 7 13.84 -26.00 -6.09
C HIS A 7 12.78 -26.12 -7.19
N ASN A 8 12.55 -27.35 -7.68
CA ASN A 8 11.61 -27.60 -8.77
C ASN A 8 10.16 -27.34 -8.33
N GLN A 9 9.80 -27.71 -7.10
CA GLN A 9 8.45 -27.46 -6.57
C GLN A 9 8.14 -25.96 -6.47
N ILE A 10 9.08 -25.17 -5.94
CA ILE A 10 8.93 -23.71 -5.85
C ILE A 10 8.89 -23.07 -7.25
N GLU A 11 9.75 -23.52 -8.17
CA GLU A 11 9.77 -22.99 -9.54
C GLU A 11 8.48 -23.29 -10.30
N GLU A 12 7.93 -24.50 -10.20
CA GLU A 12 6.64 -24.86 -10.77
C GLU A 12 5.50 -24.06 -10.17
N LYS A 13 5.48 -23.90 -8.84
CA LYS A 13 4.52 -23.04 -8.15
C LYS A 13 4.59 -21.61 -8.69
N ILE A 14 5.77 -21.02 -8.85
CA ILE A 14 5.93 -19.68 -9.40
C ILE A 14 5.41 -19.59 -10.84
N LYS A 15 5.73 -20.59 -11.68
CA LYS A 15 5.27 -20.64 -13.08
C LYS A 15 3.75 -20.73 -13.19
N SER A 16 3.08 -21.32 -12.20
CA SER A 16 1.61 -21.36 -12.14
C SER A 16 0.97 -20.04 -11.66
N LEU A 17 1.75 -19.10 -11.11
CA LEU A 17 1.25 -17.80 -10.67
C LEU A 17 1.11 -16.85 -11.85
N LYS A 18 0.29 -15.80 -11.65
CA LYS A 18 0.13 -14.74 -12.64
C LYS A 18 1.41 -13.90 -12.72
N LYS A 19 1.91 -13.64 -13.94
CA LYS A 19 2.97 -12.64 -14.15
C LYS A 19 2.55 -11.27 -13.64
N GLY A 20 3.47 -10.56 -13.00
CA GLY A 20 3.26 -9.31 -12.27
C GLY A 20 2.98 -9.52 -10.78
N SER A 21 2.95 -10.77 -10.28
CA SER A 21 2.70 -11.04 -8.87
C SER A 21 3.89 -10.65 -7.99
N ILE A 22 3.59 -10.08 -6.82
CA ILE A 22 4.54 -9.84 -5.75
C ILE A 22 4.58 -11.09 -4.87
N LEU A 23 5.78 -11.61 -4.66
CA LEU A 23 6.04 -12.87 -3.97
C LEU A 23 6.88 -12.63 -2.71
N PHE A 24 6.58 -13.40 -1.67
CA PHE A 24 7.27 -13.38 -0.40
C PHE A 24 7.85 -14.76 -0.07
N ILE A 25 8.85 -14.79 0.81
CA ILE A 25 9.37 -16.06 1.35
C ILE A 25 8.24 -16.86 2.02
N ALA A 26 7.33 -16.17 2.71
CA ALA A 26 6.19 -16.76 3.42
C ALA A 26 5.24 -17.54 2.49
N ASP A 27 5.21 -17.25 1.19
CA ASP A 27 4.32 -17.90 0.23
C ASP A 27 4.77 -19.33 -0.12
N PHE A 28 5.98 -19.73 0.27
CA PHE A 28 6.61 -21.00 -0.13
C PHE A 28 7.13 -21.83 1.06
N ILE A 29 6.78 -21.46 2.29
CA ILE A 29 7.25 -22.18 3.50
C ILE A 29 6.72 -23.62 3.59
N GLU A 30 5.65 -23.94 2.85
CA GLU A 30 5.14 -25.33 2.72
C GLU A 30 6.13 -26.28 2.03
N PHE A 31 7.05 -25.74 1.22
CA PHE A 31 8.04 -26.52 0.48
C PHE A 31 9.37 -26.71 1.25
N GLY A 32 9.55 -26.05 2.40
CA GLY A 32 10.75 -26.20 3.23
C GLY A 32 11.02 -25.04 4.17
N THR A 33 12.17 -25.07 4.85
CA THR A 33 12.55 -24.02 5.79
C THR A 33 12.72 -22.66 5.10
N ALA A 34 12.47 -21.58 5.85
CA ALA A 34 12.59 -20.21 5.32
C ALA A 34 13.96 -19.93 4.67
N GLU A 35 15.04 -20.49 5.23
CA GLU A 35 16.40 -20.33 4.68
C GLU A 35 16.59 -21.10 3.36
N ASN A 36 16.01 -22.30 3.23
CA ASN A 36 16.04 -23.07 1.98
C ASN A 36 15.22 -22.38 0.88
N VAL A 37 14.01 -21.91 1.22
CA VAL A 37 13.16 -21.12 0.31
C VAL A 37 13.91 -19.88 -0.16
N LYS A 38 14.52 -19.12 0.76
CA LYS A 38 15.30 -17.93 0.44
C LYS A 38 16.46 -18.23 -0.52
N LYS A 39 17.20 -19.32 -0.33
CA LYS A 39 18.26 -19.76 -1.24
C LYS A 39 17.71 -20.09 -2.63
N VAL A 40 16.55 -20.73 -2.71
CA VAL A 40 15.88 -21.03 -3.99
C VAL A 40 15.46 -19.75 -4.71
N LEU A 41 14.78 -18.84 -4.03
CA LEU A 41 14.34 -17.56 -4.61
C LEU A 41 15.53 -16.72 -5.08
N LEU A 42 16.63 -16.69 -4.32
CA LEU A 42 17.87 -16.03 -4.72
C LEU A 42 18.48 -16.65 -5.99
N ARG A 43 18.38 -17.98 -6.15
CA ARG A 43 18.84 -18.65 -7.38
C ARG A 43 17.95 -18.30 -8.56
N LEU A 44 16.64 -18.22 -8.37
CA LEU A 44 15.69 -17.82 -9.42
C LEU A 44 15.85 -16.34 -9.80
N GLU A 45 16.20 -15.47 -8.84
CA GLU A 45 16.61 -14.09 -9.10
C GLU A 45 17.88 -14.03 -9.96
N LYS A 46 18.92 -14.80 -9.62
CA LYS A 46 20.17 -14.87 -10.41
C LYS A 46 19.96 -15.42 -11.83
N LYS A 47 18.93 -16.22 -12.04
CA LYS A 47 18.52 -16.74 -13.36
C LYS A 47 17.53 -15.81 -14.08
N GLU A 48 17.26 -14.61 -13.53
CA GLU A 48 16.34 -13.61 -14.07
C GLU A 48 14.87 -14.08 -14.20
N VAL A 49 14.52 -15.19 -13.53
CA VAL A 49 13.13 -15.67 -13.44
C VAL A 49 12.31 -14.77 -12.52
N LEU A 50 12.96 -14.22 -11.49
CA LEU A 50 12.39 -13.27 -10.54
C LEU A 50 13.23 -11.99 -10.52
N ILE A 51 12.59 -10.89 -10.13
CA ILE A 51 13.28 -9.62 -9.87
C ILE A 51 13.10 -9.26 -8.41
N ARG A 52 14.18 -8.96 -7.70
CA ARG A 52 14.09 -8.57 -6.30
C ARG A 52 13.65 -7.11 -6.15
N LEU A 53 12.55 -6.91 -5.43
CA LEU A 53 12.02 -5.58 -5.11
C LEU A 53 12.61 -5.03 -3.82
N ALA A 54 12.75 -5.89 -2.81
CA ALA A 54 13.35 -5.59 -1.51
C ALA A 54 13.84 -6.89 -0.83
N HIS A 55 14.31 -6.79 0.42
CA HIS A 55 14.67 -7.99 1.17
C HIS A 55 13.45 -8.91 1.39
N GLY A 56 13.49 -10.12 0.83
CA GLY A 56 12.42 -11.10 0.96
C GLY A 56 11.15 -10.77 0.17
N ILE A 57 11.22 -9.83 -0.78
CA ILE A 57 10.11 -9.41 -1.65
C ILE A 57 10.60 -9.48 -3.09
N TYR A 58 9.91 -10.26 -3.90
CA TYR A 58 10.27 -10.52 -5.29
C TYR A 58 9.08 -10.21 -6.21
N LEU A 59 9.38 -9.90 -7.46
CA LEU A 59 8.43 -9.75 -8.55
C LEU A 59 8.60 -10.94 -9.48
N TYR A 60 7.51 -11.64 -9.80
CA TYR A 60 7.47 -12.49 -10.97
C TYR A 60 7.16 -11.60 -12.18
N PRO A 61 8.12 -11.29 -13.06
CA PRO A 61 7.99 -10.18 -13.99
C PRO A 61 6.92 -10.41 -15.05
N LYS A 62 6.16 -9.34 -15.32
CA LYS A 62 5.33 -9.23 -16.53
C LYS A 62 6.04 -8.27 -17.48
N ASN A 63 6.30 -8.73 -18.69
CA ASN A 63 6.91 -7.90 -19.72
C ASN A 63 5.84 -7.40 -20.68
N ASP A 64 5.88 -6.11 -20.95
CA ASP A 64 5.21 -5.46 -22.06
C ASP A 64 6.18 -5.35 -23.25
N LYS A 65 5.64 -5.35 -24.47
CA LYS A 65 6.46 -5.32 -25.70
C LYS A 65 7.22 -4.00 -25.88
N ILE A 66 6.67 -2.89 -25.38
CA ILE A 66 7.21 -1.54 -25.56
C ILE A 66 7.86 -1.06 -24.27
N LEU A 67 7.18 -1.24 -23.14
CA LEU A 67 7.62 -0.70 -21.84
C LEU A 67 8.63 -1.59 -21.12
N GLY A 68 8.89 -2.80 -21.63
CA GLY A 68 9.73 -3.78 -20.97
C GLY A 68 9.08 -4.33 -19.71
N THR A 69 9.85 -4.57 -18.65
CA THR A 69 9.32 -5.10 -17.39
C THR A 69 8.42 -4.09 -16.69
N LEU A 70 7.18 -4.50 -16.41
CA LEU A 70 6.23 -3.72 -15.64
C LEU A 70 6.46 -3.93 -14.14
N TYR A 71 6.93 -2.87 -13.48
CA TYR A 71 7.13 -2.86 -12.03
C TYR A 71 5.87 -2.40 -11.30
N PRO A 72 5.54 -3.02 -10.15
CA PRO A 72 4.46 -2.53 -9.31
C PRO A 72 4.85 -1.19 -8.67
N SER A 73 3.83 -0.37 -8.43
CA SER A 73 3.95 0.85 -7.65
C SER A 73 4.33 0.57 -6.19
N THR A 74 4.86 1.58 -5.50
CA THR A 74 5.12 1.49 -4.06
C THR A 74 3.85 1.25 -3.25
N GLU A 75 2.69 1.67 -3.76
CA GLU A 75 1.39 1.43 -3.14
C GLU A 75 0.98 -0.04 -3.25
N GLU A 76 1.07 -0.65 -4.44
CA GLU A 76 0.80 -2.08 -4.63
C GLU A 76 1.71 -2.95 -3.76
N ILE A 77 2.99 -2.58 -3.65
CA ILE A 77 3.93 -3.26 -2.75
C ILE A 77 3.53 -3.08 -1.29
N ALA A 78 3.16 -1.88 -0.86
CA ALA A 78 2.73 -1.64 0.52
C ALA A 78 1.48 -2.44 0.89
N VAL A 79 0.50 -2.49 -0.01
CA VAL A 79 -0.74 -3.28 0.14
C VAL A 79 -0.43 -4.78 0.20
N ALA A 80 0.45 -5.28 -0.67
CA ALA A 80 0.87 -6.68 -0.65
C ALA A 80 1.57 -7.05 0.67
N ILE A 81 2.45 -6.19 1.17
CA ILE A 81 3.12 -6.36 2.46
C ILE A 81 2.10 -6.39 3.61
N ALA A 82 1.16 -5.45 3.62
CA ALA A 82 0.13 -5.37 4.66
C ALA A 82 -0.75 -6.63 4.67
N LYS A 83 -1.14 -7.12 3.49
CA LYS A 83 -1.92 -8.35 3.35
C LYS A 83 -1.17 -9.56 3.89
N ARG A 84 0.12 -9.72 3.54
CA ARG A 84 0.98 -10.81 4.05
C ARG A 84 1.05 -10.78 5.58
N ASP A 85 1.20 -9.59 6.15
CA ASP A 85 1.33 -9.41 7.59
C ASP A 85 0.00 -9.42 8.34
N LYS A 86 -1.12 -9.56 7.62
CA LYS A 86 -2.49 -9.42 8.17
C LYS A 86 -2.67 -8.10 8.93
N ALA A 87 -2.03 -7.04 8.45
CA ALA A 87 -2.06 -5.70 9.03
C ALA A 87 -2.91 -4.76 8.18
N ARG A 88 -3.46 -3.74 8.81
CA ARG A 88 -4.13 -2.63 8.12
C ARG A 88 -3.13 -1.50 7.90
N ILE A 89 -3.32 -0.77 6.80
CA ILE A 89 -2.50 0.39 6.46
C ILE A 89 -3.38 1.55 6.00
N ILE A 90 -2.96 2.77 6.33
CA ILE A 90 -3.59 4.02 5.89
C ILE A 90 -2.52 4.95 5.33
N SER A 91 -2.69 5.42 4.09
CA SER A 91 -1.82 6.44 3.49
C SER A 91 -1.88 7.73 4.30
N THR A 92 -0.73 8.36 4.55
CA THR A 92 -0.65 9.62 5.30
C THR A 92 0.40 10.57 4.72
N GLY A 93 0.45 11.78 5.28
CA GLY A 93 1.36 12.84 4.85
C GLY A 93 1.14 13.28 3.40
N VAL A 94 2.22 13.68 2.73
CA VAL A 94 2.23 14.11 1.31
C VAL A 94 1.56 13.10 0.37
N GLN A 95 1.63 11.79 0.68
CA GLN A 95 0.96 10.78 -0.13
C GLN A 95 -0.57 10.90 -0.08
N ALA A 96 -1.14 11.22 1.08
CA ALA A 96 -2.59 11.45 1.18
C ALA A 96 -3.00 12.69 0.37
N LEU A 97 -2.21 13.77 0.44
CA LEU A 97 -2.42 14.96 -0.40
C LEU A 97 -2.36 14.61 -1.89
N GLN A 98 -1.39 13.79 -2.31
CA GLN A 98 -1.28 13.34 -3.69
C GLN A 98 -2.51 12.55 -4.13
N GLN A 99 -2.99 11.61 -3.31
CA GLN A 99 -4.17 10.80 -3.60
C GLN A 99 -5.48 11.63 -3.67
N MET A 100 -5.52 12.78 -3.01
CA MET A 100 -6.60 13.76 -3.12
C MET A 100 -6.43 14.75 -4.30
N GLY A 101 -5.34 14.64 -5.05
CA GLY A 101 -4.97 15.59 -6.10
C GLY A 101 -4.53 16.95 -5.57
N LEU A 102 -4.30 17.11 -4.27
CA LEU A 102 -3.81 18.34 -3.63
C LEU A 102 -2.31 18.55 -3.83
N SER A 103 -1.58 17.49 -4.19
CA SER A 103 -0.17 17.54 -4.58
C SER A 103 0.07 16.71 -5.83
N THR A 104 0.99 17.16 -6.68
CA THR A 104 1.50 16.38 -7.82
C THR A 104 2.84 15.72 -7.50
N GLN A 105 3.44 16.04 -6.36
CA GLN A 105 4.74 15.54 -5.98
C GLN A 105 4.68 14.03 -5.76
N VAL A 106 5.58 13.31 -6.41
CA VAL A 106 5.76 11.87 -6.19
C VAL A 106 6.79 11.69 -5.07
N PRO A 107 6.39 11.30 -3.85
CA PRO A 107 7.31 11.28 -2.72
C PRO A 107 8.35 10.16 -2.84
N MET A 108 9.60 10.47 -2.49
CA MET A 108 10.66 9.45 -2.39
C MET A 108 10.48 8.53 -1.17
N ASN A 109 9.73 8.99 -0.17
CA ASN A 109 9.35 8.23 1.01
C ASN A 109 7.82 8.26 1.17
N VAL A 110 7.16 7.15 0.87
CA VAL A 110 5.72 6.97 1.13
C VAL A 110 5.52 6.49 2.56
N VAL A 111 4.54 7.05 3.26
CA VAL A 111 4.31 6.78 4.69
C VAL A 111 2.92 6.22 4.89
N TYR A 112 2.86 5.07 5.58
CA TYR A 112 1.64 4.39 5.95
C TYR A 112 1.54 4.26 7.46
N LEU A 113 0.39 4.63 8.02
CA LEU A 113 0.01 4.28 9.39
C LEU A 113 -0.44 2.82 9.43
N THR A 114 -0.05 2.05 10.45
CA THR A 114 -0.37 0.62 10.56
C THR A 114 -0.57 0.15 12.00
N ASP A 115 -1.35 -0.91 12.19
CA ASP A 115 -1.38 -1.71 13.43
C ASP A 115 -0.31 -2.83 13.45
N GLY A 116 0.36 -3.08 12.33
CA GLY A 116 1.46 -4.02 12.22
C GLY A 116 2.79 -3.51 12.79
N ALA A 117 3.86 -4.26 12.50
CA ALA A 117 5.21 -3.91 12.94
C ALA A 117 5.72 -2.64 12.23
N PRO A 118 6.13 -1.58 12.97
CA PRO A 118 6.71 -0.39 12.37
C PRO A 118 8.09 -0.70 11.78
N ARG A 119 8.35 -0.24 10.56
CA ARG A 119 9.61 -0.48 9.84
C ARG A 119 9.72 0.38 8.58
N LYS A 120 10.92 0.42 8.00
CA LYS A 120 11.19 1.03 6.69
C LYS A 120 11.65 -0.03 5.71
N ILE A 121 11.12 0.00 4.49
CA ILE A 121 11.50 -0.92 3.41
C ILE A 121 11.95 -0.08 2.22
N LYS A 122 13.20 -0.28 1.78
CA LYS A 122 13.73 0.35 0.57
C LYS A 122 13.33 -0.48 -0.64
N VAL A 123 12.72 0.16 -1.63
CA VAL A 123 12.31 -0.42 -2.90
C VAL A 123 12.93 0.41 -4.02
N GLY A 124 13.99 -0.12 -4.64
CA GLY A 124 14.81 0.65 -5.57
C GLY A 124 15.34 1.94 -4.93
N LYS A 125 14.96 3.09 -5.50
CA LYS A 125 15.33 4.42 -4.97
C LYS A 125 14.33 4.98 -3.95
N ARG A 126 13.14 4.38 -3.82
CA ARG A 126 12.07 4.85 -2.91
C ARG A 126 12.08 4.09 -1.59
N THR A 127 11.46 4.68 -0.58
CA THR A 127 11.26 4.07 0.74
C THR A 127 9.78 3.98 1.06
N ILE A 128 9.35 2.85 1.63
CA ILE A 128 8.03 2.67 2.23
C ILE A 128 8.24 2.64 3.75
N THR A 129 7.64 3.60 4.45
CA THR A 129 7.70 3.69 5.92
C THR A 129 6.36 3.30 6.52
N PHE A 130 6.35 2.26 7.34
CA PHE A 130 5.21 1.87 8.17
C PHE A 130 5.40 2.46 9.59
N LYS A 131 4.49 3.33 10.01
CA LYS A 131 4.46 3.92 11.35
C LYS A 131 3.31 3.34 12.15
N LYS A 132 3.53 3.01 13.41
CA LYS A 132 2.48 2.52 14.28
C LYS A 132 1.42 3.60 14.52
N THR A 133 0.15 3.21 14.55
CA THR A 133 -0.98 4.10 14.83
C THR A 133 -1.87 3.55 15.93
N THR A 134 -2.78 4.38 16.42
CA THR A 134 -3.77 4.00 17.42
C THR A 134 -4.96 3.29 16.76
N PRO A 135 -5.64 2.37 17.47
CA PRO A 135 -6.84 1.70 16.96
C PRO A 135 -7.92 2.67 16.46
N LYS A 136 -8.05 3.84 17.09
CA LYS A 136 -8.99 4.91 16.70
C LYS A 136 -8.84 5.34 15.25
N ASN A 137 -7.62 5.44 14.72
CA ASN A 137 -7.45 5.82 13.31
C ASN A 137 -7.88 4.68 12.36
N LEU A 138 -7.93 3.44 12.84
CA LEU A 138 -8.23 2.24 12.06
C LEU A 138 -9.70 1.81 12.16
N THR A 139 -10.53 2.52 12.92
CA THR A 139 -11.97 2.26 13.01
C THR A 139 -12.73 2.76 11.78
N ILE A 140 -12.18 3.75 11.08
CA ILE A 140 -12.73 4.28 9.82
C ILE A 140 -12.64 3.17 8.78
N LYS A 141 -13.78 2.71 8.30
CA LYS A 141 -13.90 1.56 7.39
C LYS A 141 -13.56 1.98 5.97
N ASP A 142 -14.03 3.16 5.56
CA ASP A 142 -13.80 3.65 4.22
C ASP A 142 -12.36 4.18 4.02
N LYS A 143 -11.68 3.65 3.01
CA LYS A 143 -10.29 4.01 2.69
C LYS A 143 -10.16 5.44 2.17
N LYS A 144 -11.12 5.93 1.38
CA LYS A 144 -11.11 7.29 0.82
C LYS A 144 -11.34 8.32 1.92
N LEU A 145 -12.26 8.05 2.85
CA LEU A 145 -12.46 8.94 4.01
C LEU A 145 -11.21 8.98 4.89
N ASN A 146 -10.54 7.84 5.10
CA ASN A 146 -9.25 7.82 5.76
C ASN A 146 -8.22 8.73 5.06
N ILE A 147 -8.11 8.64 3.73
CA ILE A 147 -7.24 9.51 2.94
C ILE A 147 -7.61 10.98 3.13
N VAL A 148 -8.89 11.33 3.08
CA VAL A 148 -9.37 12.71 3.31
C VAL A 148 -8.97 13.20 4.70
N ILE A 149 -9.19 12.39 5.74
CA ILE A 149 -8.83 12.74 7.13
C ILE A 149 -7.33 12.92 7.28
N GLN A 150 -6.51 12.01 6.72
CA GLN A 150 -5.06 12.12 6.80
C GLN A 150 -4.51 13.28 5.98
N GLY A 151 -5.08 13.53 4.80
CA GLY A 151 -4.73 14.68 3.97
C GLY A 151 -5.10 16.00 4.64
N LEU A 152 -6.26 16.10 5.29
CA LEU A 152 -6.60 17.27 6.09
C LEU A 152 -5.64 17.46 7.27
N LYS A 153 -5.23 16.39 7.97
CA LYS A 153 -4.20 16.47 9.02
C LYS A 153 -2.88 17.02 8.49
N GLU A 154 -2.45 16.59 7.30
CA GLU A 154 -1.21 17.06 6.68
C GLU A 154 -1.34 18.49 6.16
N LEU A 155 -2.47 18.84 5.54
CA LEU A 155 -2.71 20.17 4.98
C LEU A 155 -2.78 21.23 6.10
N GLY A 156 -3.42 20.88 7.22
CA GLY A 156 -3.66 21.80 8.33
C GLY A 156 -4.87 22.71 8.09
N LYS A 157 -5.50 23.16 9.18
CA LYS A 157 -6.77 23.90 9.16
C LYS A 157 -6.69 25.20 8.34
N ASP A 158 -5.58 25.91 8.45
CA ASP A 158 -5.41 27.24 7.86
C ASP A 158 -5.15 27.20 6.35
N ASN A 159 -4.86 26.02 5.79
CA ASN A 159 -4.55 25.84 4.37
C ASN A 159 -5.71 25.21 3.56
N VAL A 160 -6.90 25.09 4.15
CA VAL A 160 -8.08 24.55 3.47
C VAL A 160 -8.77 25.66 2.64
N ASP A 161 -8.13 26.02 1.52
CA ASP A 161 -8.64 26.99 0.56
C ASP A 161 -9.77 26.42 -0.33
N GLU A 162 -10.34 27.26 -1.21
CA GLU A 162 -11.46 26.84 -2.06
C GLU A 162 -11.06 25.72 -3.04
N ASN A 163 -9.86 25.78 -3.61
CA ASN A 163 -9.35 24.71 -4.47
C ASN A 163 -9.22 23.37 -3.71
N ALA A 164 -8.77 23.43 -2.46
CA ALA A 164 -8.68 22.27 -1.60
C ALA A 164 -10.07 21.68 -1.31
N LYS A 165 -11.05 22.53 -0.97
CA LYS A 165 -12.44 22.12 -0.77
C LYS A 165 -13.02 21.42 -1.99
N GLN A 166 -12.80 21.96 -3.19
CA GLN A 166 -13.28 21.34 -4.43
C GLN A 166 -12.70 19.95 -4.65
N LYS A 167 -11.40 19.76 -4.39
CA LYS A 167 -10.75 18.45 -4.51
C LYS A 167 -11.22 17.48 -3.44
N ILE A 168 -11.41 17.94 -2.21
CA ILE A 168 -11.97 17.12 -1.12
C ILE A 168 -13.39 16.67 -1.45
N LYS A 169 -14.27 17.59 -1.91
CA LYS A 169 -15.63 17.26 -2.35
C LYS A 169 -15.65 16.16 -3.40
N LYS A 170 -14.80 16.26 -4.43
CA LYS A 170 -14.68 15.22 -5.48
C LYS A 170 -14.35 13.84 -4.94
N VAL A 171 -13.60 13.74 -3.84
CA VAL A 171 -13.31 12.44 -3.18
C VAL A 171 -14.51 11.98 -2.36
N LEU A 172 -15.13 12.89 -1.59
CA LEU A 172 -16.28 12.59 -0.74
C LEU A 172 -17.51 12.15 -1.55
N HIS A 173 -17.76 12.72 -2.73
CA HIS A 173 -18.87 12.34 -3.62
C HIS A 173 -18.79 10.90 -4.13
N GLN A 174 -17.66 10.22 -3.95
CA GLN A 174 -17.50 8.82 -4.32
C GLN A 174 -17.89 7.85 -3.20
N MET A 175 -18.56 8.36 -2.16
CA MET A 175 -18.99 7.65 -0.97
C MET A 175 -20.43 8.02 -0.62
N SER A 176 -21.11 7.18 0.18
CA SER A 176 -22.42 7.54 0.70
C SER A 176 -22.31 8.53 1.86
N ILE A 177 -23.27 9.46 1.95
CA ILE A 177 -23.33 10.47 3.00
C ILE A 177 -23.43 9.81 4.38
N GLU A 178 -24.16 8.70 4.48
CA GLU A 178 -24.34 7.92 5.70
C GLU A 178 -23.00 7.37 6.20
N SER A 179 -22.20 6.78 5.30
CA SER A 179 -20.87 6.26 5.65
C SER A 179 -19.92 7.37 6.10
N ILE A 180 -19.97 8.52 5.43
CA ILE A 180 -19.17 9.69 5.84
C ILE A 180 -19.56 10.15 7.25
N LYS A 181 -20.86 10.28 7.54
CA LYS A 181 -21.36 10.73 8.84
C LYS A 181 -21.02 9.75 9.96
N GLU A 182 -21.16 8.44 9.74
CA GLU A 182 -20.82 7.39 10.71
C GLU A 182 -19.32 7.42 11.06
N ASP A 183 -18.46 7.36 10.05
CA ASP A 183 -17.02 7.16 10.26
C ASP A 183 -16.28 8.45 10.65
N SER A 184 -16.75 9.63 10.21
CA SER A 184 -16.09 10.92 10.51
C SER A 184 -16.06 11.27 12.00
N VAL A 185 -16.87 10.60 12.84
CA VAL A 185 -16.84 10.74 14.31
C VAL A 185 -15.47 10.39 14.88
N ALA A 186 -14.73 9.48 14.24
CA ALA A 186 -13.38 9.11 14.65
C ALA A 186 -12.32 10.19 14.33
N ALA A 187 -12.65 11.19 13.50
CA ALA A 187 -11.74 12.26 13.14
C ALA A 187 -11.61 13.33 14.26
N PRO A 188 -10.52 14.12 14.28
CA PRO A 188 -10.46 15.35 15.08
C PRO A 188 -11.64 16.27 14.79
N THR A 189 -12.14 16.98 15.80
CA THR A 189 -13.36 17.80 15.73
C THR A 189 -13.35 18.77 14.54
N TRP A 190 -12.25 19.48 14.31
CA TRP A 190 -12.17 20.43 13.21
C TRP A 190 -12.27 19.76 11.84
N ILE A 191 -11.65 18.59 11.66
CA ILE A 191 -11.71 17.80 10.42
C ILE A 191 -13.13 17.32 10.19
N ARG A 192 -13.76 16.78 11.23
CA ARG A 192 -15.16 16.34 11.17
C ARG A 192 -16.06 17.50 10.73
N ASN A 193 -15.93 18.67 11.36
CA ASN A 193 -16.73 19.83 11.01
C ASN A 193 -16.51 20.26 9.55
N THR A 194 -15.26 20.30 9.08
CA THR A 194 -14.95 20.58 7.67
C THR A 194 -15.60 19.58 6.72
N ILE A 195 -15.54 18.28 7.02
CA ILE A 195 -16.17 17.25 6.18
C ILE A 195 -17.70 17.41 6.15
N LEU A 196 -18.32 17.63 7.31
CA LEU A 196 -19.77 17.82 7.41
C LEU A 196 -20.24 19.09 6.68
N GLU A 197 -19.47 20.18 6.75
CA GLU A 197 -19.75 21.41 6.00
C GLU A 197 -19.72 21.16 4.48
N LEU A 198 -18.77 20.37 4.00
CA LEU A 198 -18.59 20.09 2.58
C LEU A 198 -19.68 19.19 1.99
N ILE A 199 -20.25 18.28 2.77
CA ILE A 199 -21.34 17.38 2.31
C ILE A 199 -22.74 17.97 2.49
N ASN A 200 -22.92 19.00 3.32
CA ASN A 200 -24.21 19.65 3.56
C ASN A 200 -24.44 20.88 2.66
N LYS A 201 -23.42 21.34 1.93
CA LYS A 201 -23.47 22.49 1.00
C LYS A 201 -23.75 22.08 -0.44
N ASP A 202 -24.31 20.90 -0.64
CA ASP A 202 -24.86 20.40 -1.89
C ASP A 202 -26.35 20.08 -1.67
#